data_AF-N2IK95-F1
#
_entry.id   AF-N2IK95-F1
#
_cell.length_a   1.000
_cell.length_b   1.000
_cell.length_c   1.000
_cell.angle_alpha   90.00
_cell.angle_beta   90.00
_cell.angle_gamma   90.00
#
_symmetry.space_group_name_H-M   'P 1'
#
loop_
_entity.id
_entity.type
_entity.pdbx_description
1 polymer ?
#
loop_
_entity_poly.entity_id
_entity_poly.type
_entity_poly.pdbx_seq_one_letter_code
_entity_poly.pdbx_strand_id
1 'polypeptide(L)'
;MIRIERIWLATEPLDMRAGTETALARVVQVFGAAQPHCAYLFTNKRANRMKVLVHDGFGIWLAARRLNRGRFVWSGNWQGQQLELSPEQLQALVVGLPWQRLGPDAEIRLL
;
A
#
# COMPACT_ATOMS: atom_id res chain seq x y z
N MET A 1 -0.71 18.03 -7.59
CA MET A 1 -0.36 16.78 -6.86
C MET A 1 -1.64 15.96 -6.72
N ILE A 2 -1.60 14.63 -6.89
CA ILE A 2 -2.81 13.77 -6.77
C ILE A 2 -3.26 13.77 -5.30
N ARG A 3 -4.55 14.06 -5.04
CA ARG A 3 -5.12 14.05 -3.68
C ARG A 3 -5.31 12.61 -3.19
N ILE A 4 -4.75 12.30 -2.03
CA ILE A 4 -4.88 11.01 -1.35
C ILE A 4 -5.21 11.28 0.12
N GLU A 5 -6.31 10.72 0.60
CA GLU A 5 -6.81 10.87 1.96
C GLU A 5 -6.63 9.61 2.79
N ARG A 6 -6.79 8.43 2.16
CA ARG A 6 -6.63 7.14 2.82
C ARG A 6 -5.69 6.26 2.03
N ILE A 7 -4.87 5.51 2.76
CA ILE A 7 -3.85 4.65 2.19
C ILE A 7 -4.07 3.26 2.74
N TRP A 8 -4.27 2.32 1.85
CA TRP A 8 -4.58 0.95 2.18
C TRP A 8 -3.52 0.03 1.63
N LEU A 9 -3.14 -0.98 2.39
CA LEU A 9 -2.17 -1.99 2.00
C LEU A 9 -2.83 -3.36 2.04
N ALA A 10 -2.76 -4.10 0.93
CA ALA A 10 -3.19 -5.50 0.84
C ALA A 10 -2.05 -6.40 1.32
N THR A 11 -2.31 -7.32 2.24
CA THR A 11 -1.26 -8.20 2.79
C THR A 11 -0.86 -9.31 1.84
N GLU A 12 -1.81 -9.81 1.05
CA GLU A 12 -1.58 -10.81 0.01
C GLU A 12 -0.95 -10.19 -1.27
N PRO A 13 0.03 -10.87 -1.88
CA PRO A 13 0.76 -10.34 -3.03
C PRO A 13 -0.06 -10.35 -4.32
N LEU A 14 0.23 -9.39 -5.21
CA LEU A 14 -0.30 -9.29 -6.57
C LEU A 14 0.74 -9.75 -7.60
N ASP A 15 0.32 -10.41 -8.68
CA ASP A 15 1.19 -10.60 -9.86
C ASP A 15 1.49 -9.23 -10.48
N MET A 16 2.77 -8.89 -10.63
CA MET A 16 3.18 -7.60 -11.19
C MET A 16 2.87 -7.43 -12.67
N ARG A 17 2.45 -8.50 -13.37
CA ARG A 17 1.88 -8.43 -14.72
C ARG A 17 0.45 -7.87 -14.76
N ALA A 18 -0.26 -7.84 -13.63
CA ALA A 18 -1.64 -7.34 -13.54
C ALA A 18 -1.75 -5.88 -14.00
N GLY A 19 -2.53 -5.60 -15.04
CA GLY A 19 -2.81 -4.24 -15.50
C GLY A 19 -3.77 -3.48 -14.56
N THR A 20 -4.21 -2.30 -14.98
CA THR A 20 -5.14 -1.45 -14.21
C THR A 20 -6.42 -2.19 -13.83
N GLU A 21 -7.09 -2.85 -14.78
CA GLU A 21 -8.34 -3.56 -14.53
C GLU A 21 -8.19 -4.73 -13.55
N THR A 22 -7.11 -5.52 -13.69
CA THR A 22 -6.84 -6.62 -12.77
C THR A 22 -6.50 -6.11 -11.37
N ALA A 23 -5.75 -5.01 -11.26
CA ALA A 23 -5.47 -4.38 -9.97
C ALA A 23 -6.76 -3.80 -9.35
N LEU A 24 -7.64 -3.18 -10.14
CA LEU A 24 -8.92 -2.67 -9.68
C LEU A 24 -9.84 -3.81 -9.19
N ALA A 25 -9.94 -4.90 -9.94
CA ALA A 25 -10.68 -6.08 -9.52
C ALA A 25 -10.13 -6.63 -8.19
N ARG A 26 -8.81 -6.63 -8.01
CA ARG A 26 -8.20 -6.99 -6.72
C ARG A 26 -8.56 -6.01 -5.61
N VAL A 27 -8.63 -4.70 -5.90
CA VAL A 27 -9.09 -3.71 -4.93
C VAL A 27 -10.52 -4.00 -4.48
N VAL A 28 -11.45 -4.22 -5.42
CA VAL A 28 -12.84 -4.54 -5.09
C VAL A 28 -12.93 -5.83 -4.28
N GLN A 29 -12.15 -6.85 -4.63
CA GLN A 29 -12.15 -8.12 -3.91
C GLN A 29 -11.65 -8.00 -2.46
N VAL A 30 -10.63 -7.19 -2.19
CA VAL A 30 -10.00 -7.07 -0.86
C VAL A 30 -10.67 -6.01 -0.01
N PHE A 31 -10.93 -4.84 -0.58
CA PHE A 31 -11.37 -3.62 0.13
C PHE A 31 -12.85 -3.29 -0.09
N GLY A 32 -13.58 -4.09 -0.89
CA GLY A 32 -15.00 -3.91 -1.20
C GLY A 32 -15.27 -2.90 -2.33
N ALA A 33 -14.50 -1.81 -2.41
CA ALA A 33 -14.59 -0.82 -3.49
C ALA A 33 -13.31 0.01 -3.60
N ALA A 34 -13.08 0.60 -4.79
CA ALA A 34 -12.11 1.68 -4.96
C ALA A 34 -12.80 3.02 -4.64
N GLN A 35 -12.55 3.55 -3.45
CA GLN A 35 -13.15 4.80 -2.98
C GLN A 35 -12.37 6.01 -3.52
N PRO A 36 -13.04 7.14 -3.79
CA PRO A 36 -12.38 8.40 -4.13
C PRO A 36 -11.27 8.79 -3.15
N HIS A 37 -10.21 9.38 -3.70
CA HIS A 37 -9.04 9.85 -2.96
C HIS A 37 -8.33 8.75 -2.13
N CYS A 38 -8.45 7.49 -2.52
CA CYS A 38 -7.78 6.38 -1.84
C CYS A 38 -6.63 5.80 -2.68
N ALA A 39 -5.57 5.38 -1.99
CA ALA A 39 -4.46 4.62 -2.58
C ALA A 39 -4.45 3.19 -2.04
N TYR A 40 -4.29 2.22 -2.94
CA TYR A 40 -4.27 0.79 -2.63
C TYR A 40 -2.95 0.18 -3.06
N LEU A 41 -2.20 -0.29 -2.07
CA LEU A 41 -0.85 -0.78 -2.20
C LEU A 41 -0.84 -2.29 -2.30
N PHE A 42 -0.09 -2.79 -3.28
CA PHE A 42 0.17 -4.20 -3.49
C PHE A 42 1.67 -4.43 -3.64
N THR A 43 2.13 -5.58 -3.18
CA THR A 43 3.49 -6.05 -3.40
C THR A 43 3.50 -7.32 -4.23
N ASN A 44 4.64 -7.69 -4.78
CA ASN A 44 4.85 -9.04 -5.29
C ASN A 44 5.31 -9.99 -4.18
N LYS A 45 5.24 -11.30 -4.42
CA LYS A 45 5.70 -12.34 -3.47
C LYS A 45 7.12 -12.13 -2.93
N ARG A 46 8.00 -11.51 -3.72
CA ARG A 46 9.40 -11.26 -3.35
C ARG A 46 9.61 -9.91 -2.65
N ALA A 47 8.55 -9.14 -2.45
CA ALA A 47 8.57 -7.79 -1.90
C ALA A 47 9.60 -6.84 -2.52
N ASN A 48 9.93 -6.98 -3.80
CA ASN A 48 10.89 -6.09 -4.49
C ASN A 48 10.23 -5.18 -5.53
N ARG A 49 8.93 -5.34 -5.75
CA ARG A 49 8.10 -4.50 -6.62
C ARG A 49 6.78 -4.21 -5.93
N MET A 50 6.30 -3.00 -6.10
CA MET A 50 5.04 -2.51 -5.57
C MET A 50 4.20 -1.96 -6.73
N LYS A 51 2.89 -2.14 -6.65
CA LYS A 51 1.91 -1.37 -7.41
C LYS A 51 1.05 -0.56 -6.46
N VAL A 52 0.68 0.65 -6.89
CA VAL A 52 -0.22 1.53 -6.17
C VAL A 52 -1.35 1.91 -7.11
N LEU A 53 -2.55 1.45 -6.83
CA LEU A 53 -3.75 1.90 -7.53
C LEU A 53 -4.30 3.11 -6.77
N VAL A 54 -4.50 4.24 -7.45
CA VAL A 54 -5.05 5.45 -6.84
C VAL A 54 -6.32 5.83 -7.56
N HIS A 55 -7.42 5.99 -6.83
CA HIS A 55 -8.63 6.63 -7.35
C HIS A 55 -8.57 8.11 -6.97
N ASP A 56 -8.45 9.02 -7.94
CA ASP A 56 -8.22 10.45 -7.65
C ASP A 56 -9.51 11.27 -7.45
N GLY A 57 -10.67 10.64 -7.67
CA GLY A 57 -12.01 11.25 -7.60
C GLY A 57 -12.71 11.28 -8.95
N PHE A 58 -11.96 11.22 -10.04
CA PHE A 58 -12.46 11.26 -11.41
C PHE A 58 -12.04 10.02 -12.21
N GLY A 59 -10.92 9.40 -11.86
CA GLY A 59 -10.40 8.23 -12.52
C GLY A 59 -9.38 7.47 -11.68
N ILE A 60 -8.69 6.54 -12.34
CA ILE A 60 -7.77 5.61 -11.71
C ILE A 60 -6.38 5.76 -12.31
N TRP A 61 -5.38 5.80 -11.43
CA TRP A 61 -3.96 5.70 -11.76
C TRP A 61 -3.42 4.37 -11.27
N LEU A 62 -2.49 3.78 -12.02
CA LEU A 62 -1.71 2.63 -11.57
C LEU A 62 -0.22 2.97 -11.63
N ALA A 63 0.37 3.26 -10.49
CA ALA A 63 1.81 3.48 -10.37
C ALA A 63 2.52 2.15 -10.08
N ALA A 64 3.72 1.99 -10.64
CA ALA A 64 4.61 0.87 -10.35
C ALA A 64 5.91 1.39 -9.73
N ARG A 65 6.40 0.71 -8.70
CA ARG A 65 7.65 1.06 -8.02
C ARG A 65 8.52 -0.17 -7.81
N ARG A 66 9.82 0.00 -8.05
CA ARG A 66 10.87 -1.00 -7.78
C ARG A 66 12.01 -0.30 -7.07
N LEU A 67 12.52 -0.90 -6.00
CA LEU A 67 13.73 -0.42 -5.35
C LEU A 67 14.97 -0.79 -6.19
N ASN A 68 15.95 0.11 -6.24
CA ASN A 68 17.24 -0.16 -6.88
C ASN A 68 17.97 -1.31 -6.18
N ARG A 69 17.85 -1.40 -4.86
CA ARG A 69 18.39 -2.47 -4.00
C ARG A 69 17.41 -2.79 -2.88
N GLY A 70 17.45 -4.03 -2.39
CA GLY A 70 16.64 -4.46 -1.25
C GLY A 70 15.20 -4.85 -1.58
N ARG A 71 14.36 -4.83 -0.55
CA ARG A 71 12.95 -5.24 -0.56
C ARG A 71 12.15 -4.29 0.31
N PHE A 72 10.88 -4.09 -0.02
CA PHE A 72 9.90 -3.45 0.83
C PHE A 72 9.66 -4.31 2.07
N VAL A 73 9.62 -3.65 3.23
CA VAL A 73 9.08 -4.25 4.45
C VAL A 73 7.55 -4.20 4.31
N TRP A 74 6.89 -5.35 4.16
CA TRP A 74 5.43 -5.39 3.85
C TRP A 74 4.58 -5.62 5.10
N SER A 75 3.77 -6.69 5.14
CA SER A 75 2.78 -6.94 6.20
C SER A 75 3.33 -7.66 7.45
N GLY A 76 4.57 -8.14 7.45
CA GLY A 76 5.14 -8.85 8.61
C GLY A 76 4.25 -10.02 9.07
N ASN A 77 3.92 -10.07 10.36
CA ASN A 77 3.06 -11.10 10.99
C ASN A 77 1.56 -10.71 11.02
N TRP A 78 1.13 -9.70 10.25
CA TRP A 78 -0.27 -9.28 10.24
C TRP A 78 -1.19 -10.39 9.71
N GLN A 79 -2.25 -10.71 10.46
CA GLN A 79 -3.19 -11.79 10.13
C GLN A 79 -4.40 -11.34 9.27
N GLY A 80 -4.62 -10.04 9.13
CA GLY A 80 -5.69 -9.49 8.29
C GLY A 80 -5.35 -9.47 6.79
N GLN A 81 -6.37 -9.32 5.95
CA GLN A 81 -6.21 -9.19 4.48
C GLN A 81 -5.76 -7.78 4.05
N GLN A 82 -5.99 -6.79 4.90
CA GLN A 82 -5.69 -5.38 4.65
C GLN A 82 -5.28 -4.66 5.93
N LEU A 83 -4.61 -3.51 5.76
CA LEU A 83 -4.30 -2.55 6.82
C LEU A 83 -4.32 -1.14 6.26
N GLU A 84 -4.71 -0.16 7.08
CA GLU A 84 -4.62 1.25 6.75
C GLU A 84 -3.24 1.78 7.16
N LEU A 85 -2.66 2.65 6.33
CA LEU A 85 -1.38 3.30 6.57
C LEU A 85 -1.56 4.79 6.85
N SER A 86 -0.76 5.31 7.76
CA SER A 86 -0.55 6.76 7.87
C SER A 86 0.32 7.29 6.72
N PRO A 87 0.28 8.61 6.43
CA PRO A 87 1.20 9.23 5.48
C PRO A 87 2.68 8.97 5.78
N GLU A 88 3.07 9.01 7.05
CA GLU A 88 4.45 8.76 7.50
C GLU A 88 4.87 7.31 7.26
N GLN A 89 3.95 6.36 7.52
CA GLN A 89 4.18 4.95 7.24
C GLN A 89 4.35 4.72 5.73
N LEU A 90 3.54 5.36 4.89
CA LEU A 90 3.70 5.30 3.45
C LEU A 90 5.06 5.88 3.00
N GLN A 91 5.47 7.03 3.53
CA GLN A 91 6.75 7.67 3.18
C GLN A 91 7.94 6.75 3.47
N ALA A 92 7.97 6.09 4.62
CA ALA A 92 9.00 5.10 4.94
C ALA A 92 8.91 3.85 4.05
N LEU A 93 7.70 3.33 3.84
CA LEU A 93 7.46 2.15 3.00
C LEU A 93 7.95 2.38 1.57
N VAL A 94 7.65 3.50 0.94
CA VAL A 94 8.04 3.73 -0.46
C VAL A 94 9.56 3.75 -0.63
N VAL A 95 10.34 4.20 0.36
CA VAL A 95 11.81 4.14 0.29
C VAL A 95 12.40 2.80 0.75
N GLY A 96 11.55 1.87 1.19
CA GLY A 96 11.95 0.52 1.63
C GLY A 96 12.38 0.44 3.09
N LEU A 97 12.08 1.47 3.91
CA LEU A 97 12.36 1.46 5.35
C LEU A 97 11.24 0.72 6.12
N PRO A 98 11.54 0.16 7.31
CA PRO A 98 10.51 -0.34 8.21
C PRO A 98 9.54 0.78 8.59
N TRP A 99 8.25 0.51 8.48
CA TRP A 99 7.20 1.52 8.70
C TRP A 99 6.25 1.17 9.84
N GLN A 100 6.22 -0.08 10.29
CA GLN A 100 5.18 -0.59 11.21
C GLN A 100 5.18 0.07 12.61
N ARG A 101 6.26 0.76 12.97
CA ARG A 101 6.38 1.48 14.25
C ARG A 101 6.28 3.00 14.09
N LEU A 102 5.94 3.48 12.90
CA LEU A 102 5.73 4.90 12.65
C LEU A 102 4.27 5.26 12.88
N GLY A 103 4.03 6.53 13.21
CA GLY A 103 2.69 7.06 13.47
C GLY A 103 2.31 7.02 14.95
N PRO A 104 1.00 6.99 15.28
CA PRO A 104 0.50 7.06 16.66
C PRO A 104 1.05 5.97 17.59
N ASP A 105 1.44 4.81 17.03
CA ASP A 105 2.01 3.69 17.78
C ASP A 105 3.48 3.89 18.19
N ALA A 106 4.11 5.00 17.78
CA ALA A 106 5.48 5.34 18.14
C ALA A 106 5.60 6.02 19.52
N GLU A 107 4.48 6.28 20.20
CA GLU A 107 4.49 6.96 21.50
C GLU A 107 5.18 6.12 22.58
N ILE A 108 6.24 6.67 23.17
CA ILE A 108 6.84 6.14 24.38
C ILE A 108 6.07 6.72 25.57
N ARG A 109 5.31 5.88 26.26
CA ARG A 109 4.62 6.25 27.50
C ARG A 109 5.36 5.64 28.70
N LEU A 110 5.65 6.46 29.70
CA LEU A 110 6.04 5.97 31.03
C LEU A 110 4.77 5.46 31.72
N LEU A 111 4.83 4.26 32.28
CA LEU A 111 3.77 3.69 33.13
C LEU A 111 3.59 4.55 34.39
#